data_AF-A0A1I1MVU9-F1
#
_entry.id   AF-A0A1I1MVU9-F1
#
_cell.length_a   1.000
_cell.length_b   1.000
_cell.length_c   1.000
_cell.angle_alpha   90.00
_cell.angle_beta   90.00
_cell.angle_gamma   90.00
#
_symmetry.space_group_name_H-M   'P 1'
#
loop_
_entity.id
_entity.type
_entity.pdbx_description
1 polymer ?
#
loop_
_entity_poly.entity_id
_entity_poly.type
_entity_poly.pdbx_seq_one_letter_code
_entity_poly.pdbx_strand_id
1 'polypeptide(L)'
;MRKWVYDGTCKHPKRLHINNQMPACASCNINRHAMSLEEFRRLVGGFFTSPNRDSVQYRIAKRYGFIGELTKPVVFYFESWADENQ
;
A
#
# COMPACT_ATOMS: atom_id res chain seq x y z
N MET A 1 -8.58 -9.20 10.65
CA MET A 1 -8.15 -10.01 11.81
C MET A 1 -7.68 -9.08 12.93
N ARG A 2 -8.08 -9.32 14.19
CA ARG A 2 -7.60 -8.53 15.34
C ARG A 2 -6.13 -8.84 15.63
N LYS A 3 -5.30 -7.78 15.79
CA LYS A 3 -3.87 -7.85 16.12
C LYS A 3 -3.63 -8.26 17.58
N TRP A 4 -4.56 -7.86 18.45
CA TRP A 4 -4.54 -8.08 19.89
C TRP A 4 -5.58 -9.13 20.28
N VAL A 5 -5.16 -10.04 21.16
CA VAL A 5 -6.02 -10.98 21.85
C VAL A 5 -6.65 -10.26 23.06
N TYR A 6 -7.78 -10.77 23.56
CA TYR A 6 -8.52 -10.13 24.66
C TYR A 6 -7.68 -9.97 25.95
N ASP A 7 -6.69 -10.84 26.14
CA ASP A 7 -5.71 -10.80 27.23
C ASP A 7 -4.64 -9.70 27.09
N GLY A 8 -4.72 -8.86 26.04
CA GLY A 8 -3.76 -7.80 25.76
C GLY A 8 -2.50 -8.27 25.04
N THR A 9 -2.37 -9.57 24.73
CA THR A 9 -1.20 -10.09 24.01
C THR A 9 -1.32 -9.91 22.51
N CYS A 10 -0.19 -9.72 21.82
CA CYS A 10 -0.17 -9.69 20.37
C CYS A 10 -0.25 -11.11 19.83
N LYS A 11 -1.14 -11.37 18.86
CA LYS A 11 -1.30 -12.70 18.24
C LYS A 11 -0.02 -13.22 17.58
N HIS A 12 0.83 -12.32 17.08
CA HIS A 12 2.09 -12.65 16.40
C HIS A 12 3.23 -11.74 16.90
N PRO A 13 3.72 -11.94 18.13
CA PRO A 13 4.72 -11.06 18.73
C PRO A 13 6.04 -11.09 17.94
N LYS A 14 6.40 -12.25 17.38
CA LYS A 14 7.56 -12.43 16.49
C LYS A 14 7.53 -11.59 15.21
N ARG A 15 6.37 -11.05 14.81
CA ARG A 15 6.24 -10.17 13.62
C ARG A 15 6.15 -8.70 13.99
N LEU A 16 5.90 -8.40 15.27
CA LEU A 16 5.73 -7.05 15.80
C LEU A 16 7.03 -6.59 16.46
N HIS A 17 8.07 -6.42 15.64
CA HIS A 17 9.33 -5.81 16.07
C HIS A 17 9.71 -4.71 15.08
N ILE A 18 10.52 -3.74 15.54
CA ILE A 18 10.89 -2.59 14.73
C ILE A 18 11.63 -2.99 13.44
N ASN A 19 12.48 -4.01 13.49
CA ASN A 19 13.22 -4.49 12.31
C ASN A 19 12.33 -5.09 11.20
N ASN A 20 11.05 -5.37 11.46
CA ASN A 20 10.07 -5.85 10.46
C ASN A 20 9.06 -4.77 10.07
N GLN A 21 9.20 -3.55 10.61
CA GLN A 21 8.38 -2.40 10.28
C GLN A 21 9.19 -1.45 9.42
N MET A 22 8.58 -0.98 8.33
CA MET A 22 9.16 0.06 7.49
C MET A 22 8.52 1.42 7.85
N PRO A 23 9.26 2.53 7.72
CA PRO A 23 8.71 3.88 7.87
C PRO A 23 7.79 4.18 6.67
N ALA A 24 6.57 3.66 6.72
CA ALA A 24 5.56 3.82 5.69
C ALA A 24 4.17 3.96 6.33
N CYS A 25 3.19 4.40 5.53
CA CYS A 25 1.80 4.44 5.97
C CYS A 25 1.29 3.03 6.37
N ALA A 26 0.35 2.92 7.32
CA ALA A 26 -0.09 1.61 7.83
C ALA A 26 -0.63 0.69 6.72
N SER A 27 -1.42 1.21 5.77
CA SER A 27 -1.91 0.46 4.62
C SER A 27 -0.78 0.08 3.66
N CYS A 28 0.21 0.95 3.46
CA CYS A 28 1.40 0.69 2.66
C CYS A 28 2.20 -0.48 3.23
N ASN A 29 2.48 -0.46 4.54
CA ASN A 29 3.21 -1.52 5.23
C ASN A 29 2.46 -2.86 5.23
N ILE A 30 1.12 -2.83 5.32
CA ILE A 30 0.28 -4.04 5.18
C ILE A 30 0.40 -4.62 3.76
N ASN A 31 0.23 -3.80 2.72
CA ASN A 31 0.28 -4.27 1.33
C ASN A 31 1.68 -4.74 0.93
N ARG A 32 2.73 -4.09 1.43
CA ARG A 32 4.13 -4.41 1.11
C ARG A 32 4.53 -5.80 1.60
N HIS A 33 3.99 -6.29 2.72
CA HIS A 33 4.37 -7.58 3.30
C HIS A 33 5.91 -7.76 3.35
N ALA A 34 6.44 -8.80 2.70
CA ALA A 34 7.87 -9.09 2.61
C ALA A 34 8.52 -8.65 1.28
N MET A 35 7.80 -7.91 0.43
CA MET A 35 8.30 -7.49 -0.89
C MET A 35 9.47 -6.52 -0.79
N SER A 36 10.38 -6.59 -1.76
CA SER A 36 11.36 -5.53 -2.00
C SER A 36 10.69 -4.21 -2.37
N LEU A 37 11.46 -3.13 -2.33
CA LEU A 37 10.96 -1.80 -2.67
C LEU A 37 10.42 -1.74 -4.12
N GLU A 38 11.15 -2.31 -5.07
CA GLU A 38 10.78 -2.30 -6.48
C GLU A 38 9.59 -3.21 -6.80
N GLU A 39 9.48 -4.37 -6.13
CA GLU A 39 8.27 -5.20 -6.22
C GLU A 39 7.05 -4.46 -5.71
N PHE A 40 7.19 -3.74 -4.59
CA PHE A 40 6.11 -2.94 -4.06
C PHE A 40 5.75 -1.77 -4.99
N ARG A 41 6.74 -1.12 -5.61
CA ARG A 41 6.52 -0.07 -6.62
C ARG A 41 5.69 -0.59 -7.79
N ARG A 42 6.06 -1.76 -8.33
CA ARG A 42 5.31 -2.43 -9.42
C ARG A 42 3.89 -2.79 -9.00
N LEU A 43 3.71 -3.27 -7.77
CA LEU A 43 2.39 -3.59 -7.25
C LEU A 43 1.49 -2.36 -7.18
N VAL A 44 1.98 -1.25 -6.62
CA VAL A 44 1.23 0.01 -6.49
C VAL A 44 0.85 0.56 -7.87
N GLY A 45 1.78 0.54 -8.84
CA GLY A 45 1.49 0.94 -10.22
C GLY A 45 0.39 0.10 -10.89
N GLY A 46 0.19 -1.13 -10.43
CA GLY A 46 -0.83 -2.05 -10.93
C GLY A 46 -2.18 -2.01 -10.22
N PHE A 47 -2.37 -1.13 -9.21
CA PHE A 47 -3.59 -1.13 -8.36
C PHE A 47 -4.89 -0.90 -9.11
N PHE A 48 -4.87 -0.30 -10.30
CA PHE A 48 -6.08 -0.16 -11.12
C PHE A 48 -6.52 -1.48 -11.79
N THR A 49 -5.64 -2.48 -11.90
CA THR A 49 -5.95 -3.72 -12.59
C THR A 49 -7.09 -4.49 -11.92
N SER A 50 -7.05 -4.66 -10.60
CA SER A 50 -8.08 -5.44 -9.89
C SER A 50 -9.43 -4.72 -9.79
N PRO A 51 -9.54 -3.41 -9.49
CA PRO A 51 -10.82 -2.71 -9.53
C PRO A 51 -11.47 -2.70 -10.92
N ASN A 52 -10.68 -2.57 -11.99
CA ASN A 52 -11.21 -2.65 -13.35
C ASN A 52 -11.75 -4.04 -13.68
N ARG A 53 -11.15 -5.11 -13.17
CA ARG A 53 -11.60 -6.49 -13.40
C ARG A 53 -12.82 -6.83 -12.53
N ASP A 54 -12.74 -6.53 -11.24
CA ASP A 54 -13.58 -7.14 -10.22
C ASP A 54 -14.67 -6.20 -9.66
N SER A 55 -14.48 -4.88 -9.70
CA SER A 55 -15.42 -3.93 -9.09
C SER A 55 -16.40 -3.33 -10.10
N VAL A 56 -17.66 -3.73 -9.99
CA VAL A 56 -18.75 -3.14 -10.79
C VAL A 56 -18.89 -1.64 -10.52
N GLN A 57 -18.79 -1.22 -9.25
CA GLN A 57 -18.95 0.19 -8.89
C GLN A 57 -17.82 1.06 -9.49
N TYR A 58 -16.58 0.56 -9.45
CA TYR A 58 -15.43 1.25 -10.04
C TYR A 58 -15.62 1.47 -11.54
N ARG A 59 -16.05 0.43 -12.27
CA ARG A 59 -16.31 0.53 -13.72
C ARG A 59 -17.45 1.49 -14.05
N ILE A 60 -18.51 1.52 -13.23
CA ILE A 60 -19.62 2.48 -13.40
C ILE A 60 -19.11 3.90 -13.18
N ALA A 61 -18.45 4.17 -12.06
CA ALA A 61 -17.92 5.50 -11.74
C ALA A 61 -16.95 6.02 -12.83
N LYS A 62 -16.09 5.13 -13.36
CA LYS A 62 -15.21 5.43 -14.50
C LYS A 62 -16.00 5.75 -15.78
N ARG A 63 -17.06 4.99 -16.09
CA ARG A 63 -17.93 5.23 -17.27
C ARG A 63 -18.62 6.60 -17.22
N TYR A 64 -19.04 7.03 -16.02
CA TYR A 64 -19.66 8.34 -15.81
C TYR A 64 -18.63 9.48 -15.63
N GLY A 65 -17.33 9.19 -15.72
CA GLY A 65 -16.27 10.20 -15.61
C GLY A 65 -15.96 10.67 -14.19
N PHE A 66 -16.45 9.99 -13.14
CA PHE A 66 -16.13 10.33 -11.75
C PHE A 66 -14.74 9.86 -11.31
N ILE A 67 -14.14 8.92 -12.04
CA ILE A 67 -12.80 8.39 -11.77
C ILE A 67 -11.94 8.52 -13.03
N GLY A 68 -10.79 9.16 -12.89
CA GLY A 68 -9.72 9.19 -13.89
C GLY A 68 -8.54 8.33 -13.45
N GLU A 69 -7.96 7.58 -14.39
CA GLU A 69 -6.75 6.80 -14.15
C GLU A 69 -5.52 7.59 -14.59
N LEU A 70 -4.61 7.84 -13.65
CA LEU A 70 -3.36 8.52 -13.92
C LEU A 70 -2.20 7.52 -13.84
N THR A 71 -1.57 7.27 -14.98
CA THR A 71 -0.32 6.52 -15.03
C THR A 71 0.83 7.48 -14.80
N LYS A 72 1.45 7.41 -13.62
CA LYS A 72 2.67 8.15 -13.30
C LYS A 72 3.66 7.22 -12.58
N PRO A 73 4.97 7.52 -12.65
CA PRO A 73 5.94 6.84 -11.80
C PRO A 73 5.50 6.92 -10.34
N VAL A 74 5.49 5.77 -9.65
CA VAL A 74 5.26 5.73 -8.22
C VAL A 74 6.52 6.29 -7.58
N VAL A 75 6.39 7.37 -6.81
CA VAL A 75 7.48 7.97 -6.01
C VAL A 75 7.09 7.83 -4.55
N PHE A 76 7.98 7.26 -3.75
CA PHE A 76 7.74 7.11 -2.31
C PHE A 76 8.16 8.39 -1.57
N TYR A 77 7.51 8.65 -0.44
CA TYR A 77 7.76 9.87 0.36
C TYR A 77 9.23 10.06 0.78
N PHE A 78 9.93 8.97 1.10
CA PHE A 78 11.34 9.06 1.49
C PHE A 78 12.26 9.38 0.30
N GLU A 79 11.81 9.16 -0.94
CA GLU A 79 12.57 9.51 -2.15
C GLU A 79 12.46 11.02 -2.41
N SER A 80 11.27 11.61 -2.24
CA SER A 80 11.08 13.06 -2.39
C SER A 80 11.77 13.89 -1.31
N TRP A 81 11.94 13.34 -0.10
CA TRP A 81 12.60 14.07 0.99
C TRP A 81 14.11 14.27 0.74
N ALA A 82 14.74 13.38 -0.04
CA ALA A 82 16.14 13.51 -0.44
C ALA A 82 16.36 14.65 -1.45
N ASP A 83 15.39 14.88 -2.34
CA ASP A 83 15.47 15.95 -3.36
C ASP A 83 15.24 17.35 -2.78
N GLU A 84 14.48 17.48 -1.69
CA GLU A 84 14.16 18.78 -1.05
C GLU A 84 15.23 19.29 -0.07
N ASN A 85 16.14 18.42 0.39
CA ASN A 85 17.16 18.74 1.40
C ASN A 85 18.60 18.62 0.86
N GLN A 86 18.75 18.75 -0.46
CA GLN A 86 20.03 18.79 -1.16
C GLN A 86 20.31 20.19 -1.68
#